data_AF-A0A2N2YZ08-F1
#
_entry.id   AF-A0A2N2YZ08-F1
#
_cell.length_a   1.000
_cell.length_b   1.000
_cell.length_c   1.000
_cell.angle_alpha   90.00
_cell.angle_beta   90.00
_cell.angle_gamma   90.00
#
_symmetry.space_group_name_H-M   'P 1'
#
loop_
_entity.id
_entity.type
_entity.pdbx_description
1 polymer ?
#
loop_
_entity_poly.entity_id
_entity_poly.type
_entity_poly.pdbx_seq_one_letter_code
_entity_poly.pdbx_strand_id
1 'polypeptide(L)' 'MVGNHIQDGRKHLNFSEWGNYPEARRIRKIEECIDELKADKMPLSAYTLIHANAKLTEENKAALIVWFSTTPKVETEPE' A
#
# COMPACT_ATOMS: atom_id res chain seq x y z
N MET A 1 11.53 -5.68 17.11
CA MET A 1 11.51 -4.22 17.40
C MET A 1 10.90 -3.50 16.22
N VAL A 2 9.98 -2.55 16.44
CA VAL A 2 9.22 -1.83 15.40
C VAL A 2 10.10 -1.24 14.30
N GLY A 3 11.32 -0.79 14.63
CA GLY A 3 12.29 -0.28 13.65
C GLY A 3 12.64 -1.29 12.53
N ASN A 4 12.74 -2.58 12.85
CA ASN A 4 13.03 -3.61 11.85
C ASN A 4 11.84 -3.80 10.89
N HIS A 5 10.61 -3.74 11.40
CA HIS A 5 9.40 -3.82 10.56
C HIS A 5 9.30 -2.64 9.60
N ILE A 6 9.75 -1.45 10.01
CA ILE A 6 9.81 -0.27 9.13
C ILE A 6 10.86 -0.47 8.04
N GLN A 7 12.07 -0.93 8.38
CA GLN A 7 13.12 -1.18 7.39
C GLN A 7 12.71 -2.26 6.38
N ASP A 8 12.15 -3.37 6.84
CA ASP A 8 11.70 -4.44 5.95
C ASP A 8 10.50 -4.00 5.12
N GLY A 9 9.53 -3.28 5.70
CA GLY A 9 8.43 -2.68 4.96
C GLY A 9 8.92 -1.78 3.82
N ARG A 10 9.94 -0.94 4.07
CA ARG A 10 10.55 -0.09 3.04
C ARG A 10 11.26 -0.89 1.94
N LYS A 11 11.88 -2.03 2.25
CA LYS A 11 12.47 -2.91 1.22
C LYS A 11 11.40 -3.48 0.28
N HIS A 12 10.22 -3.78 0.81
CA HIS A 12 9.10 -4.31 0.03
C HIS A 12 8.34 -3.23 -0.73
N LEU A 13 8.10 -2.06 -0.12
CA LEU A 13 7.34 -0.95 -0.70
C LEU A 13 7.88 0.39 -0.15
N ASN A 14 8.54 1.15 -1.02
CA ASN A 14 9.09 2.47 -0.71
C ASN A 14 8.42 3.54 -1.56
N PHE A 15 7.50 4.28 -0.96
CA PHE A 15 6.80 5.36 -1.67
C PHE A 15 7.73 6.53 -2.02
N SER A 16 8.84 6.73 -1.30
CA SER A 16 9.82 7.77 -1.61
C SER A 16 10.59 7.49 -2.91
N GLU A 17 10.71 6.22 -3.30
CA GLU A 17 11.36 5.81 -4.55
C GLU A 17 10.35 5.44 -5.64
N TRP A 18 9.05 5.63 -5.39
CA TRP A 18 7.98 5.21 -6.29
C TRP A 18 8.13 5.78 -7.71
N GLY A 19 8.53 7.06 -7.83
CA GLY A 19 8.78 7.70 -9.12
C GLY A 19 9.94 7.09 -9.91
N ASN A 20 10.87 6.40 -9.24
CA ASN A 20 12.01 5.73 -9.86
C ASN A 20 11.70 4.27 -10.21
N TYR A 21 10.53 3.74 -9.84
CA TYR A 21 10.20 2.35 -10.11
C TYR A 21 9.74 2.15 -11.56
N PRO A 22 10.22 1.07 -12.22
CA PRO A 22 9.67 0.67 -13.51
C PRO A 22 8.16 0.52 -13.43
N GLU A 23 7.45 0.86 -14.51
CA GLU A 23 5.99 0.78 -14.57
C GLU A 23 5.46 -0.61 -14.17
N ALA A 24 6.06 -1.68 -14.69
CA ALA A 24 5.69 -3.05 -14.33
C ALA A 24 5.82 -3.32 -12.81
N ARG A 25 6.84 -2.74 -12.17
CA ARG A 25 7.02 -2.85 -10.71
C ARG A 25 5.95 -2.05 -9.96
N ARG A 26 5.61 -0.85 -10.44
CA ARG A 26 4.54 -0.02 -9.85
C ARG A 26 3.18 -0.73 -9.91
N ILE A 27 2.81 -1.27 -11.07
CA ILE A 27 1.55 -2.01 -11.24
C ILE A 27 1.49 -3.20 -10.28
N ARG A 28 2.53 -4.05 -10.26
CA ARG A 28 2.58 -5.20 -9.34
C ARG A 28 2.48 -4.77 -7.87
N LYS A 29 3.12 -3.65 -7.49
CA LYS A 29 3.04 -3.15 -6.12
C LYS A 29 1.67 -2.61 -5.75
N ILE A 30 0.94 -2.01 -6.69
CA ILE A 30 -0.46 -1.60 -6.50
C ILE A 30 -1.34 -2.84 -6.29
N GLU A 31 -1.17 -3.88 -7.10
CA GLU A 31 -1.90 -5.15 -6.94
C GLU A 31 -1.63 -5.78 -5.56
N GLU A 32 -0.36 -5.85 -5.15
CA GLU A 32 0.03 -6.34 -3.82
C GLU A 32 -0.63 -5.52 -2.69
N CYS A 33 -0.75 -4.19 -2.83
CA CYS A 33 -1.46 -3.35 -1.86
C CYS A 33 -2.96 -3.68 -1.77
N ILE A 34 -3.62 -3.89 -2.91
CA ILE A 34 -5.05 -4.27 -2.95
C ILE A 34 -5.24 -5.62 -2.26
N ASP A 35 -4.37 -6.60 -2.53
CA ASP A 35 -4.46 -7.93 -1.94
C ASP A 35 -4.23 -7.92 -0.43
N GLU A 36 -3.25 -7.15 0.06
CA GLU A 36 -3.00 -7.00 1.50
C GLU A 36 -4.17 -6.32 2.24
N LEU A 37 -4.86 -5.37 1.57
CA LEU A 37 -6.09 -4.75 2.10
C LEU A 37 -7.27 -5.72 2.10
N LYS A 38 -7.46 -6.52 1.04
CA LYS A 38 -8.52 -7.55 0.97
C LYS A 38 -8.29 -8.70 1.95
N ALA A 39 -7.03 -9.03 2.22
CA ALA A 39 -6.65 -10.12 3.12
C ALA A 39 -6.62 -9.70 4.61
N ASP A 40 -6.95 -8.44 4.93
CA ASP A 40 -6.91 -7.90 6.29
C ASP A 40 -5.58 -8.08 7.02
N LYS A 41 -4.50 -8.27 6.27
CA LYS A 41 -3.15 -8.44 6.81
C LYS A 41 -2.58 -7.12 7.33
N MET A 42 -3.06 -6.01 6.79
CA MET A 42 -2.64 -4.66 7.13
C MET A 42 -3.85 -3.82 7.59
N PRO A 43 -3.77 -3.13 8.74
CA PRO A 43 -2.63 -3.03 9.65
C PRO A 43 -2.52 -4.24 10.59
N LEU A 44 -1.29 -4.61 10.99
CA LEU A 44 -1.02 -5.69 11.95
C LEU A 44 -1.91 -5.57 13.21
N SER A 45 -2.60 -6.65 13.57
CA SER A 45 -3.52 -6.69 14.71
C SER A 45 -2.86 -6.27 16.03
N ALA A 46 -1.60 -6.63 16.24
CA ALA A 46 -0.82 -6.21 17.41
C ALA A 46 -0.60 -4.69 17.48
N TYR A 47 -0.52 -4.01 16.32
CA TYR A 47 -0.37 -2.56 16.23
C TYR A 47 -1.70 -1.84 16.47
N THR A 48 -2.80 -2.37 15.94
CA THR A 48 -4.15 -1.79 16.14
C THR A 48 -4.67 -1.98 17.56
N LEU A 49 -4.17 -2.96 18.33
CA LEU A 49 -4.51 -3.17 19.74
C LEU A 49 -4.16 -1.95 20.63
N ILE A 50 -3.00 -1.33 20.37
CA ILE A 50 -2.52 -0.14 21.12
C ILE A 50 -2.78 1.17 20.37
N HIS A 51 -2.99 1.11 19.06
CA HIS A 51 -3.31 2.26 18.20
C HIS A 51 -4.66 2.04 17.51
N ALA A 52 -5.75 2.16 18.27
CA ALA A 52 -7.11 2.04 17.74
C ALA A 52 -7.38 3.00 16.56
N ASN A 53 -6.74 4.17 16.55
CA ASN A 53 -6.81 5.15 15.46
C ASN A 53 -6.24 4.64 14.13
N ALA A 54 -5.36 3.63 14.16
CA ALA A 54 -4.80 3.02 12.96
C ALA A 54 -5.72 1.93 12.37
N LYS A 55 -6.84 1.61 13.03
CA LYS A 55 -7.81 0.64 12.52
C LYS A 55 -8.48 1.20 11.27
N LEU A 56 -8.19 0.59 10.12
CA LEU A 56 -8.90 0.88 8.88
C LEU A 56 -10.33 0.33 8.97
N THR A 57 -11.30 1.21 8.78
CA THR A 57 -12.70 0.81 8.58
C THR A 57 -12.87 0.19 7.19
N GLU A 58 -13.93 -0.59 7.01
CA GLU A 58 -14.26 -1.18 5.70
C GLU A 58 -14.44 -0.11 4.61
N GLU A 59 -15.03 1.03 4.96
CA GLU A 59 -15.18 2.18 4.07
C GLU A 59 -13.83 2.76 3.64
N ASN A 60 -12.87 2.89 4.56
CA ASN A 60 -11.52 3.35 4.25
C ASN A 60 -10.78 2.35 3.35
N LYS A 61 -10.93 1.04 3.60
CA LYS A 61 -10.35 0.00 2.73
C LYS A 61 -10.96 0.05 1.33
N ALA A 62 -12.28 0.16 1.23
CA ALA A 62 -12.98 0.25 -0.05
C ALA A 62 -12.53 1.50 -0.83
N ALA A 63 -12.42 2.66 -0.17
CA ALA A 63 -11.91 3.88 -0.80
C ALA A 63 -10.48 3.72 -1.31
N LEU A 64 -9.60 3.06 -0.55
CA LEU A 64 -8.24 2.77 -0.98
C LEU A 64 -8.21 1.80 -2.16
N ILE A 65 -8.98 0.72 -2.13
CA ILE A 65 -9.07 -0.25 -3.23
C ILE A 65 -9.56 0.43 -4.51
N VAL A 66 -10.59 1.28 -4.40
CA VAL A 66 -11.11 2.07 -5.52
C VAL A 66 -10.03 3.01 -6.04
N TRP A 67 -9.32 3.72 -5.14
CA TRP A 67 -8.23 4.61 -5.53
C TRP A 67 -7.13 3.87 -6.29
N PHE A 68 -6.64 2.74 -5.77
CA PHE A 68 -5.64 1.89 -6.41
C PHE A 68 -6.11 1.31 -7.75
N SER A 69 -7.39 0.98 -7.86
CA SER A 69 -8.00 0.46 -9.10
C SER A 69 -8.26 1.56 -10.14
N THR A 70 -8.39 2.81 -9.69
CA THR A 70 -8.69 3.98 -10.54
C THR A 70 -7.41 4.71 -10.95
N THR A 71 -6.32 4.61 -10.16
CA THR A 71 -5.01 5.08 -10.60
C THR A 71 -4.68 4.40 -11.93
N PRO A 72 -4.64 5.17 -13.03
CA PRO A 72 -4.45 4.60 -14.34
C PRO A 72 -3.09 3.90 -14.37
N LYS A 73 -3.01 2.79 -15.13
CA LYS A 73 -1.72 2.36 -15.71
C LYS A 73 -1.07 3.62 -16.22
N VAL A 74 0.05 3.98 -15.57
CA VAL A 74 0.88 5.14 -15.81
C VAL A 74 0.49 5.82 -17.10
N GLU A 75 -0.23 6.95 -17.01
CA GLU A 75 -0.32 7.90 -18.11
C GLU A 75 1.13 8.21 -18.50
N THR A 76 1.61 7.51 -19.52
CA THR A 76 2.55 8.08 -20.45
C THR A 76 1.80 9.27 -21.04
N GLU A 77 2.05 10.46 -20.52
CA GLU A 77 1.97 11.66 -21.35
C GLU A 77 3.22 11.66 -22.22
N PRO A 78 3.12 11.35 -23.54
CA PRO A 78 4.01 11.97 -24.49
C PRO A 78 3.50 13.39 -24.78
N GLU A 79 4.45 14.33 -24.79
CA GLU A 79 4.40 15.73 -25.25
C GLU A 79 3.98 16.81 -24.25
#